data_AF-A0AAW0V1I2-F1
#
_entry.id   AF-A0AAW0V1I2-F1
#
_cell.length_a   1.000
_cell.length_b   1.000
_cell.length_c   1.000
_cell.angle_alpha   90.00
_cell.angle_beta   90.00
_cell.angle_gamma   90.00
#
_symmetry.space_group_name_H-M   'P 1'
#
loop_
_entity.id
_entity.type
_entity.pdbx_description
1 polymer ?
#
loop_
_entity_poly.entity_id
_entity_poly.type
_entity_poly.pdbx_seq_one_letter_code
_entity_poly.pdbx_strand_id
1 'polypeptide(L)'
;MFESNYEPEAQAEWEQKLNWLDKLAAYYLPNTTNVSPECRRDVNAITAGIASRDWARRIVDSWGKFSDGVLAGNTMQMGLLDECLMTKVDSQDPDAHFRGQYCAFSFRKKFKSRRTQEEGYKEVEEKQGVEVAIPELHVANMKGVLQAALPYNLMATCIPSTCTKEEYMIGLVDQLNKTGLELSMLECQTKDLPTLRYNAADIIMIITLIVMGILVMVGTVADVCIQISEDQEAAQGPLRYFLVFSFYTNLSKIFRINVNENKEVISCLHGMRVLSMCWVVISHSYLYSVTISANKGLLGQMVAEHPYFYQIILNGYPSVDTFFFMSGLLVSYNLTKEFQRTSRFNILLYYVHRFIRLAPPILLLCGFFAVFPPLFVQGSVSPEIIRKGKMVDNCIRYWWRDSFFLTNIFLGHEDRLSCLSVCWYTAVDFQLYIVTPFMFLPLLYHCKSGTVVLGTWLLASVIIPMSIIGICQLPPSLVMDTTAEKSWNAVTYVYTTPWCRATPYLVGLALGYISEGGGQGEGAAQMLAGGAGLDRRGGHHERRSVRPQGLQ
;
A
#
# COMPACT_ATOMS: atom_id res chain seq x y z
N MET A 1 39.85 32.61 -31.38
CA MET A 1 39.50 33.34 -32.60
C MET A 1 38.85 32.34 -33.54
N PHE A 2 37.58 32.03 -33.29
CA PHE A 2 36.70 31.29 -34.19
C PHE A 2 35.47 32.18 -34.35
N GLU A 3 35.54 33.09 -35.31
CA GLU A 3 34.36 33.78 -35.81
C GLU A 3 33.56 32.73 -36.59
N SER A 4 32.41 32.31 -36.04
CA SER A 4 31.45 31.57 -36.85
C SER A 4 30.77 32.58 -37.77
N ASN A 5 31.03 32.45 -39.07
CA ASN A 5 30.30 33.21 -40.08
C ASN A 5 28.79 33.01 -39.88
N TYR A 6 28.12 34.13 -39.63
CA TYR A 6 26.70 34.23 -39.33
C TYR A 6 25.95 34.34 -40.67
N GLU A 7 25.39 33.23 -41.16
CA GLU A 7 24.57 33.19 -42.38
C GLU A 7 23.07 33.35 -42.04
N PRO A 8 22.40 34.43 -42.47
CA PRO A 8 20.97 34.66 -42.21
C PRO A 8 20.05 33.60 -42.83
N GLU A 9 20.49 32.95 -43.91
CA GLU A 9 19.71 31.93 -44.63
C GLU A 9 19.57 30.63 -43.82
N ALA A 10 20.62 30.23 -43.09
CA ALA A 10 20.55 29.09 -42.18
C ALA A 10 19.51 29.33 -41.06
N GLN A 11 19.45 30.56 -40.53
CA GLN A 11 18.51 30.92 -39.47
C GLN A 11 17.05 30.88 -39.95
N ALA A 12 16.77 31.39 -41.15
CA ALA A 12 15.43 31.32 -41.76
C ALA A 12 14.99 29.86 -42.05
N GLU A 13 15.93 29.00 -42.45
CA GLU A 13 15.66 27.58 -42.67
C GLU A 13 15.39 26.82 -41.35
N TRP A 14 16.10 27.19 -40.26
CA TRP A 14 15.83 26.70 -38.91
C TRP A 14 14.48 27.18 -38.37
N GLU A 15 14.15 28.47 -38.54
CA GLU A 15 12.85 29.03 -38.14
C GLU A 15 11.68 28.31 -38.84
N GLN A 16 11.79 28.03 -40.16
CA GLN A 16 10.78 27.26 -40.88
C GLN A 16 10.67 25.81 -40.39
N LYS A 17 11.79 25.17 -40.03
CA LYS A 17 11.84 23.81 -39.46
C LYS A 17 11.31 23.73 -38.03
N LEU A 18 11.17 24.85 -37.32
CA LEU A 18 10.69 24.92 -35.93
C LEU A 18 9.22 25.36 -35.82
N ASN A 19 8.50 25.62 -36.92
CA ASN A 19 7.06 25.95 -36.92
C ASN A 19 6.14 24.94 -36.17
N TRP A 20 6.59 23.69 -36.01
CA TRP A 20 5.88 22.69 -35.20
C TRP A 20 5.99 22.97 -33.69
N LEU A 21 7.08 23.62 -33.25
CA LEU A 21 7.25 24.06 -31.87
C LEU A 21 6.28 25.17 -31.52
N ASP A 22 5.92 26.08 -32.43
CA ASP A 22 4.93 27.12 -32.12
C ASP A 22 3.56 26.52 -31.80
N LYS A 23 3.19 25.43 -32.50
CA LYS A 23 1.94 24.70 -32.25
C LYS A 23 2.00 23.88 -30.95
N LEU A 24 3.15 23.29 -30.63
CA LEU A 24 3.33 22.50 -29.40
C LEU A 24 3.59 23.38 -28.18
N ALA A 25 4.19 24.55 -28.33
CA ALA A 25 4.46 25.52 -27.27
C ALA A 25 3.18 25.92 -26.55
N ALA A 26 2.02 25.89 -27.23
CA ALA A 26 0.72 26.11 -26.60
C ALA A 26 0.37 25.08 -25.50
N TYR A 27 0.93 23.87 -25.54
CA TYR A 27 0.77 22.83 -24.52
C TYR A 27 1.90 22.83 -23.50
N TYR A 28 3.12 23.19 -23.91
CA TYR A 28 4.30 23.14 -23.03
C TYR A 28 4.57 24.45 -22.28
N LEU A 29 4.15 25.60 -22.79
CA LEU A 29 4.39 26.92 -22.19
C LEU A 29 3.07 27.66 -21.86
N PRO A 30 3.08 28.57 -20.87
CA PRO A 30 1.92 29.41 -20.55
C PRO A 30 1.53 30.33 -21.72
N ASN A 31 0.24 30.63 -21.84
CA ASN A 31 -0.26 31.57 -22.84
C ASN A 31 0.11 33.01 -22.46
N THR A 32 0.86 33.72 -23.31
CA THR A 32 1.46 35.02 -23.00
C THR A 32 0.46 36.17 -22.88
N THR A 33 -0.82 35.98 -23.25
CA THR A 33 -1.84 37.05 -23.22
C THR A 33 -2.36 37.37 -21.83
N ASN A 34 -2.48 36.37 -20.95
CA ASN A 34 -3.12 36.48 -19.62
C ASN A 34 -2.17 36.08 -18.48
N VAL A 35 -0.91 36.53 -18.55
CA VAL A 35 0.11 36.25 -17.52
C VAL A 35 0.86 37.51 -17.11
N SER A 36 1.54 37.43 -15.97
CA SER A 36 2.40 38.46 -15.42
C SER A 36 3.42 38.94 -16.47
N PRO A 37 3.82 40.23 -16.42
CA PRO A 37 4.78 40.79 -17.38
C PRO A 37 6.14 40.08 -17.33
N GLU A 38 6.51 39.55 -16.17
CA GLU A 38 7.74 38.76 -15.94
C GLU A 38 7.64 37.40 -16.65
N CYS A 39 6.58 36.62 -16.37
CA CYS A 39 6.32 35.35 -17.03
C CYS A 39 6.28 35.49 -18.56
N ARG A 40 5.57 36.51 -19.07
CA ARG A 40 5.50 36.78 -20.53
C ARG A 40 6.85 37.09 -21.14
N ARG A 41 7.70 37.86 -20.45
CA ARG A 41 9.06 38.18 -20.93
C ARG A 41 9.89 36.91 -21.05
N ASP A 42 9.92 36.10 -20.00
CA ASP A 42 10.73 34.88 -19.97
C ASP A 42 10.22 33.82 -20.96
N VAL A 43 8.90 33.68 -21.12
CA VAL A 43 8.31 32.78 -22.14
C VAL A 43 8.68 33.22 -23.56
N ASN A 44 8.63 34.52 -23.85
CA ASN A 44 9.05 35.05 -25.16
C ASN A 44 10.56 34.89 -25.38
N ALA A 45 11.36 35.03 -24.33
CA ALA A 45 12.79 34.80 -24.41
C ALA A 45 13.13 33.32 -24.66
N ILE A 46 12.36 32.39 -24.07
CA ILE A 46 12.49 30.96 -24.35
C ILE A 46 12.25 30.70 -25.83
N THR A 47 11.13 31.18 -26.40
CA THR A 47 10.78 30.93 -27.81
C THR A 47 11.76 31.58 -28.78
N ALA A 48 12.19 32.82 -28.52
CA ALA A 48 13.22 33.49 -29.33
C ALA A 48 14.61 32.86 -29.19
N GLY A 49 14.91 32.27 -28.03
CA GLY A 49 16.21 31.71 -27.70
C GLY A 49 16.46 30.29 -28.24
N ILE A 50 15.44 29.58 -28.74
CA ILE A 50 15.59 28.15 -29.14
C ILE A 50 16.72 27.95 -30.17
N ALA A 51 16.83 28.87 -31.14
CA ALA A 51 17.84 28.78 -32.19
C ALA A 51 19.25 29.18 -31.73
N SER A 52 19.38 30.08 -30.75
CA SER A 52 20.64 30.79 -30.46
C SER A 52 21.18 30.60 -29.04
N ARG A 53 20.36 30.14 -28.09
CA ARG A 53 20.69 30.05 -26.65
C ARG A 53 20.65 28.61 -26.16
N ASP A 54 21.73 28.14 -25.55
CA ASP A 54 21.81 26.76 -25.00
C ASP A 54 20.80 26.51 -23.88
N TRP A 55 20.55 27.49 -23.02
CA TRP A 55 19.58 27.35 -21.92
C TRP A 55 18.14 27.16 -22.45
N ALA A 56 17.79 27.79 -23.59
CA ALA A 56 16.48 27.62 -24.20
C ALA A 56 16.34 26.22 -24.83
N ARG A 57 17.41 25.71 -25.44
CA ARG A 57 17.46 24.32 -25.95
C ARG A 57 17.30 23.29 -24.84
N ARG A 58 17.94 23.49 -23.69
CA ARG A 58 17.77 22.60 -22.51
C ARG A 58 16.34 22.58 -21.99
N ILE A 59 15.64 23.72 -22.01
CA ILE A 59 14.23 23.78 -21.63
C ILE A 59 13.38 22.94 -22.58
N VAL A 60 13.54 23.14 -23.89
CA VAL A 60 12.80 22.38 -24.90
C VAL A 60 13.17 20.89 -24.85
N ASP A 61 14.44 20.56 -24.59
CA ASP A 61 14.87 19.17 -24.48
C ASP A 61 14.26 18.48 -23.26
N SER A 62 14.13 19.21 -22.16
CA SER A 62 13.53 18.71 -20.91
C SER A 62 12.02 18.45 -21.00
N TRP A 63 11.33 18.90 -22.05
CA TRP A 63 9.90 18.66 -22.24
C TRP A 63 9.57 17.17 -22.44
N GLY A 64 8.40 16.77 -21.98
CA GLY A 64 7.85 15.43 -22.20
C GLY A 64 7.44 15.22 -23.65
N LYS A 65 8.31 14.60 -24.44
CA LYS A 65 8.06 14.29 -25.86
C LYS A 65 7.29 12.96 -25.99
N PHE A 66 6.55 12.79 -27.09
CA PHE A 66 5.92 11.50 -27.42
C PHE A 66 7.01 10.44 -27.62
N SER A 67 6.97 9.41 -26.78
CA SER A 67 7.84 8.24 -26.89
C SER A 67 7.29 7.22 -27.89
N ASP A 68 8.14 6.33 -28.37
CA ASP A 68 7.72 5.23 -29.22
C ASP A 68 6.65 4.35 -28.56
N GLY A 69 5.77 3.77 -29.37
CA GLY A 69 4.73 2.87 -28.89
C GLY A 69 3.47 3.55 -28.35
N VAL A 70 3.16 4.79 -28.75
CA VAL A 70 1.88 5.45 -28.40
C VAL A 70 0.68 4.58 -28.76
N LEU A 71 0.69 3.99 -29.96
CA LEU A 71 -0.35 3.06 -30.42
C LEU A 71 -0.33 1.70 -29.70
N ALA A 72 0.79 1.36 -29.05
CA ALA A 72 0.92 0.19 -28.17
C ALA A 72 0.56 0.53 -26.71
N GLY A 73 0.02 1.72 -26.43
CA GLY A 73 -0.41 2.13 -25.09
C GLY A 73 0.69 2.76 -24.24
N ASN A 74 1.73 3.33 -24.87
CA ASN A 74 2.71 4.16 -24.18
C ASN A 74 2.19 5.59 -23.96
N THR A 75 1.82 5.92 -22.72
CA THR A 75 1.15 7.19 -22.37
C THR A 75 1.93 8.04 -21.37
N MET A 76 3.17 7.69 -21.06
CA MET A 76 4.01 8.41 -20.10
C MET A 76 5.10 9.22 -20.80
N GLN A 77 5.02 10.55 -20.67
CA GLN A 77 5.86 11.52 -21.36
C GLN A 77 6.41 12.50 -20.34
N MET A 78 7.35 12.03 -19.54
CA MET A 78 7.80 12.73 -18.34
C MET A 78 8.90 13.76 -18.57
N GLY A 79 9.51 13.78 -19.76
CA GLY A 79 10.65 14.66 -20.01
C GLY A 79 11.82 14.41 -19.06
N LEU A 80 12.78 15.34 -19.02
CA LEU A 80 13.97 15.25 -18.17
C LEU A 80 13.85 16.24 -17.01
N LEU A 81 13.43 15.72 -15.85
CA LEU A 81 13.27 16.49 -14.61
C LEU A 81 14.55 17.27 -14.25
N ASP A 82 15.68 16.56 -14.17
CA ASP A 82 16.93 17.14 -13.68
C ASP A 82 17.43 18.27 -14.59
N GLU A 83 17.27 18.12 -15.90
CA GLU A 83 17.66 19.15 -16.88
C GLU A 83 16.82 20.42 -16.72
N CYS A 84 15.50 20.27 -16.55
CA CYS A 84 14.62 21.41 -16.27
C CYS A 84 15.05 22.13 -14.98
N LEU A 85 15.18 21.38 -13.88
CA LEU A 85 15.51 21.96 -12.57
C LEU A 85 16.91 22.57 -12.50
N MET A 86 17.87 22.06 -13.28
CA MET A 86 19.22 22.62 -13.35
C MET A 86 19.33 23.87 -14.22
N THR A 87 18.32 24.15 -15.05
CA THR A 87 18.35 25.33 -15.93
C THR A 87 18.20 26.60 -15.10
N LYS A 88 19.22 27.47 -15.17
CA LYS A 88 19.25 28.77 -14.51
C LYS A 88 19.74 29.81 -15.52
N VAL A 89 18.93 30.82 -15.77
CA VAL A 89 19.30 31.97 -16.61
C VAL A 89 19.77 33.08 -15.68
N ASP A 90 21.06 33.37 -15.72
CA ASP A 90 21.72 34.31 -14.81
C ASP A 90 21.35 35.77 -15.11
N SER A 91 21.62 36.64 -14.14
CA SER A 91 21.35 38.09 -14.21
C SER A 91 22.13 38.85 -15.29
N GLN A 92 22.96 38.16 -16.07
CA GLN A 92 23.81 38.76 -17.12
C GLN A 92 23.16 38.71 -18.52
N ASP A 93 22.10 37.91 -18.72
CA ASP A 93 21.34 37.91 -19.98
C ASP A 93 20.26 39.00 -19.91
N PRO A 94 20.29 40.06 -20.74
CA PRO A 94 19.35 41.18 -20.62
C PRO A 94 17.89 40.79 -20.88
N ASP A 95 17.66 39.64 -21.52
CA ASP A 95 16.36 39.23 -22.05
C ASP A 95 15.54 38.35 -21.09
N ALA A 96 16.16 37.67 -20.11
CA ALA A 96 15.46 36.73 -19.23
C ALA A 96 16.19 36.44 -17.90
N HIS A 97 15.42 36.27 -16.82
CA HIS A 97 15.96 35.92 -15.50
C HIS A 97 15.03 34.96 -14.76
N PHE A 98 15.31 33.66 -14.85
CA PHE A 98 14.48 32.64 -14.21
C PHE A 98 15.25 31.35 -13.91
N ARG A 99 14.61 30.47 -13.12
CA ARG A 99 14.99 29.07 -12.95
C ARG A 99 13.97 28.17 -13.63
N GLY A 100 14.38 27.02 -14.12
CA GLY A 100 13.43 26.04 -14.65
C GLY A 100 12.53 25.49 -13.54
N GLN A 101 11.25 25.41 -13.85
CA GLN A 101 10.20 24.84 -13.01
C GLN A 101 9.56 23.68 -13.77
N TYR A 102 9.72 22.48 -13.22
CA TYR A 102 9.17 21.26 -13.81
C TYR A 102 7.71 21.11 -13.44
N CYS A 103 6.83 20.98 -14.43
CA CYS A 103 5.40 20.81 -14.24
C CYS A 103 4.92 19.50 -14.84
N ALA A 104 4.44 18.57 -14.01
CA ALA A 104 3.78 17.34 -14.44
C ALA A 104 2.26 17.52 -14.43
N PHE A 105 1.58 17.01 -15.45
CA PHE A 105 0.13 17.09 -15.56
C PHE A 105 -0.48 15.82 -16.15
N SER A 106 -1.74 15.58 -15.83
CA SER A 106 -2.53 14.48 -16.40
C SER A 106 -3.89 14.96 -16.85
N PHE A 107 -4.41 14.35 -17.91
CA PHE A 107 -5.68 14.71 -18.52
C PHE A 107 -6.53 13.47 -18.82
N ARG A 108 -7.85 13.68 -18.85
CA ARG A 108 -8.86 12.66 -19.13
C ARG A 108 -9.86 13.16 -20.16
N LYS A 109 -10.57 12.26 -20.85
CA LYS A 109 -11.69 12.67 -21.71
C LYS A 109 -12.83 13.24 -20.87
N LYS A 110 -13.42 14.34 -21.33
CA LYS A 110 -14.55 15.00 -20.66
C LYS A 110 -15.85 14.27 -20.99
N PHE A 111 -16.40 13.51 -20.04
CA PHE A 111 -17.69 12.81 -20.22
C PHE A 111 -18.84 13.69 -19.71
N LYS A 112 -19.91 13.85 -20.52
CA LYS A 112 -21.06 14.72 -20.20
C LYS A 112 -22.03 14.13 -19.15
N SER A 113 -21.99 12.82 -18.90
CA SER A 113 -22.73 12.10 -17.84
C SER A 113 -22.16 10.68 -17.65
N ARG A 114 -22.38 10.07 -16.47
CA ARG A 114 -21.95 8.70 -16.12
C ARG A 114 -22.56 7.64 -17.05
N ARG A 115 -23.73 7.90 -17.65
CA ARG A 115 -24.39 7.05 -18.66
C ARG A 115 -23.75 7.18 -20.05
N THR A 116 -23.36 8.41 -20.44
CA THR A 116 -22.65 8.70 -21.70
C THR A 116 -21.17 8.31 -21.64
N GLN A 117 -20.64 7.98 -20.46
CA GLN A 117 -19.33 7.35 -20.31
C GLN A 117 -19.33 5.93 -20.87
N GLU A 118 -20.32 5.09 -20.51
CA GLU A 118 -20.46 3.73 -21.04
C GLU A 118 -20.81 3.71 -22.53
N GLU A 119 -21.66 4.63 -23.00
CA GLU A 119 -22.00 4.76 -24.44
C GLU A 119 -20.84 5.34 -25.25
N GLY A 120 -20.08 6.30 -24.71
CA GLY A 120 -18.94 6.92 -25.38
C GLY A 120 -17.72 5.99 -25.50
N TYR A 121 -17.54 5.03 -24.58
CA TYR A 121 -16.54 3.97 -24.76
C TYR A 121 -16.92 3.01 -25.90
N LYS A 122 -18.21 2.70 -26.07
CA LYS A 122 -18.72 1.89 -27.20
C LYS A 122 -18.63 2.62 -28.54
N GLU A 123 -18.92 3.93 -28.58
CA GLU A 123 -18.90 4.71 -29.82
C GLU A 123 -17.48 5.00 -30.35
N VAL A 124 -16.47 5.04 -29.46
CA VAL A 124 -15.05 5.16 -29.84
C VAL A 124 -14.50 3.85 -30.43
N GLU A 125 -14.95 2.70 -29.92
CA GLU A 125 -14.67 1.36 -30.48
C GLU A 125 -15.18 1.22 -31.93
N GLU A 126 -16.31 1.86 -32.27
CA GLU A 126 -16.97 1.68 -33.57
C GLU A 126 -16.54 2.70 -34.65
N LYS A 127 -16.09 3.91 -34.27
CA LYS A 127 -15.84 5.02 -35.23
C LYS A 127 -14.38 5.37 -35.48
N GLN A 128 -13.45 4.96 -34.62
CA GLN A 128 -12.02 5.18 -34.83
C GLN A 128 -11.35 3.82 -34.91
N GLY A 129 -11.08 3.35 -36.13
CA GLY A 129 -10.21 2.20 -36.42
C GLY A 129 -8.73 2.41 -36.01
N VAL A 130 -8.51 3.14 -34.92
CA VAL A 130 -7.32 3.05 -34.09
C VAL A 130 -7.70 2.09 -32.96
N GLU A 131 -7.81 0.80 -33.31
CA GLU A 131 -7.41 -0.22 -32.36
C GLU A 131 -6.03 0.23 -31.87
N VAL A 132 -5.94 0.72 -30.63
CA VAL A 132 -4.78 0.33 -29.83
C VAL A 132 -4.81 -1.17 -29.95
N ALA A 133 -3.88 -1.73 -30.73
CA ALA A 133 -3.78 -3.16 -30.97
C ALA A 133 -3.45 -3.84 -29.65
N ILE A 134 -4.48 -3.95 -28.80
CA ILE A 134 -4.63 -4.97 -27.79
C ILE A 134 -5.31 -6.07 -28.62
N PRO A 135 -4.54 -6.88 -29.38
CA PRO A 135 -5.10 -7.86 -30.30
C PRO A 135 -6.18 -8.61 -29.56
N GLU A 136 -7.42 -8.61 -30.10
CA GLU A 136 -8.65 -9.13 -29.49
C GLU A 136 -8.36 -10.17 -28.40
N LEU A 137 -8.08 -9.63 -27.22
CA LEU A 137 -7.58 -10.45 -26.15
C LEU A 137 -8.83 -11.23 -25.76
N HIS A 138 -8.77 -12.55 -25.84
CA HIS A 138 -9.68 -13.45 -25.11
C HIS A 138 -9.56 -13.27 -23.57
N VAL A 139 -9.20 -12.07 -23.12
CA VAL A 139 -9.24 -11.52 -21.77
C VAL A 139 -10.43 -10.55 -21.73
N ALA A 140 -11.62 -11.08 -22.05
CA ALA A 140 -12.90 -10.41 -21.81
C ALA A 140 -13.12 -10.05 -20.31
N ASN A 141 -12.18 -10.42 -19.44
CA ASN A 141 -12.34 -10.57 -18.01
C ASN A 141 -11.45 -9.61 -17.19
N MET A 142 -10.60 -8.79 -17.82
CA MET A 142 -9.73 -7.83 -17.10
C MET A 142 -9.94 -6.37 -17.52
N LYS A 143 -11.01 -6.09 -18.29
CA LYS A 143 -11.32 -4.72 -18.74
C LYS A 143 -11.47 -3.77 -17.56
N GLY A 144 -12.08 -4.18 -16.44
CA GLY A 144 -12.26 -3.32 -15.27
C GLY A 144 -10.96 -2.91 -14.57
N VAL A 145 -10.04 -3.85 -14.33
CA VAL A 145 -8.73 -3.58 -13.69
C VAL A 145 -7.83 -2.78 -14.62
N LEU A 146 -7.81 -3.11 -15.91
CA LEU A 146 -7.04 -2.37 -16.90
C LEU A 146 -7.60 -0.95 -17.08
N GLN A 147 -8.93 -0.77 -17.10
CA GLN A 147 -9.59 0.53 -17.19
C GLN A 147 -9.42 1.37 -15.92
N ALA A 148 -9.40 0.75 -14.73
CA ALA A 148 -9.01 1.42 -13.48
C ALA A 148 -7.54 1.85 -13.50
N ALA A 149 -6.68 1.08 -14.18
CA ALA A 149 -5.27 1.40 -14.43
C ALA A 149 -5.02 2.29 -15.66
N LEU A 150 -6.08 2.64 -16.43
CA LEU A 150 -6.06 3.45 -17.65
C LEU A 150 -6.95 4.70 -17.44
N PRO A 151 -6.41 5.69 -16.71
CA PRO A 151 -6.35 7.02 -17.30
C PRO A 151 -5.08 7.75 -16.84
N TYR A 152 -3.90 7.33 -17.32
CA TYR A 152 -2.65 7.99 -16.95
C TYR A 152 -1.86 8.38 -18.19
N ASN A 153 -2.38 9.39 -18.89
CA ASN A 153 -1.53 10.23 -19.73
C ASN A 153 -0.79 11.16 -18.78
N LEU A 154 0.42 10.78 -18.36
CA LEU A 154 1.27 11.64 -17.53
C LEU A 154 2.21 12.35 -18.49
N MET A 155 2.02 13.66 -18.64
CA MET A 155 2.91 14.52 -19.41
C MET A 155 3.65 15.46 -18.46
N ALA A 156 4.80 15.95 -18.88
CA ALA A 156 5.48 17.00 -18.16
C ALA A 156 6.09 18.04 -19.10
N THR A 157 6.30 19.22 -18.55
CA THR A 157 6.91 20.37 -19.22
C THR A 157 7.85 21.10 -18.29
N CYS A 158 8.67 21.98 -18.85
CA CYS A 158 9.50 22.92 -18.12
C CYS A 158 9.08 24.34 -18.46
N ILE A 159 8.67 25.09 -17.44
CA ILE A 159 8.27 26.50 -17.52
C ILE A 159 9.26 27.37 -16.71
N PRO A 160 9.37 28.68 -16.97
CA PRO A 160 10.20 29.55 -16.15
C PRO A 160 9.55 29.78 -14.78
N SER A 161 10.37 29.88 -13.73
CA SER A 161 9.94 30.06 -12.33
C SER A 161 9.21 31.37 -12.04
N THR A 162 9.26 32.31 -12.99
CA THR A 162 8.48 33.56 -12.95
C THR A 162 7.01 33.35 -13.29
N CYS A 163 6.67 32.23 -13.94
CA CYS A 163 5.29 31.82 -14.18
C CYS A 163 4.75 31.02 -13.00
N THR A 164 3.59 31.42 -12.50
CA THR A 164 2.88 30.68 -11.45
C THR A 164 2.19 29.44 -12.01
N LYS A 165 1.92 28.47 -11.12
CA LYS A 165 1.16 27.25 -11.47
C LYS A 165 -0.21 27.59 -12.04
N GLU A 166 -0.86 28.60 -11.48
CA GLU A 166 -2.20 29.07 -11.86
C GLU A 166 -2.20 29.69 -13.26
N GLU A 167 -1.18 30.49 -13.58
CA GLU A 167 -1.00 31.08 -14.92
C GLU A 167 -0.85 30.01 -16.00
N TYR A 168 -0.04 28.98 -15.74
CA TYR A 168 0.09 27.85 -16.66
C TYR A 168 -1.22 27.04 -16.77
N MET A 169 -1.90 26.81 -15.64
CA MET A 169 -3.16 26.06 -15.59
C MET A 169 -4.24 26.67 -16.48
N ILE A 170 -4.42 28.00 -16.45
CA ILE A 170 -5.44 28.69 -17.24
C ILE A 170 -5.20 28.48 -18.75
N GLY A 171 -3.95 28.65 -19.19
CA GLY A 171 -3.57 28.40 -20.59
C GLY A 171 -3.79 26.94 -21.01
N LEU A 172 -3.37 25.99 -20.17
CA LEU A 172 -3.50 24.57 -20.43
C LEU A 172 -4.97 24.12 -20.50
N VAL A 173 -5.82 24.59 -19.59
CA VAL A 173 -7.25 24.26 -19.57
C VAL A 173 -7.98 24.76 -20.81
N ASP A 174 -7.65 25.95 -21.31
CA ASP A 174 -8.21 26.48 -22.56
C ASP A 174 -7.86 25.56 -23.76
N GLN A 175 -6.60 25.13 -23.87
CA GLN A 175 -6.18 24.22 -24.94
C GLN A 175 -6.81 22.83 -24.82
N LEU A 176 -6.88 22.27 -23.61
CA LEU A 176 -7.50 20.96 -23.38
C LEU A 176 -9.01 20.99 -23.71
N ASN A 177 -9.73 22.05 -23.33
CA ASN A 177 -11.15 22.18 -23.63
C ASN A 177 -11.43 22.19 -25.15
N LYS A 178 -10.57 22.81 -25.97
CA LYS A 178 -10.69 22.79 -27.44
C LYS A 178 -10.64 21.38 -28.01
N THR A 179 -9.92 20.47 -27.36
CA THR A 179 -9.77 19.06 -27.75
C THR A 179 -10.76 18.11 -27.06
N GLY A 180 -11.67 18.62 -26.22
CA GLY A 180 -12.61 17.79 -25.44
C GLY A 180 -11.96 17.04 -24.26
N LEU A 181 -10.78 17.46 -23.83
CA LEU A 181 -10.05 16.91 -22.69
C LEU A 181 -10.28 17.77 -21.43
N GLU A 182 -10.11 17.15 -20.27
CA GLU A 182 -10.23 17.76 -18.95
C GLU A 182 -8.92 17.53 -18.18
N LEU A 183 -8.39 18.59 -17.57
CA LEU A 183 -7.23 18.51 -16.69
C LEU A 183 -7.61 17.79 -15.40
N SER A 184 -6.89 16.72 -15.06
CA SER A 184 -7.11 15.94 -13.84
C SER A 184 -6.12 16.27 -12.73
N MET A 185 -4.88 16.63 -13.09
CA MET A 185 -3.82 16.98 -12.12
C MET A 185 -2.81 17.88 -12.83
N LEU A 186 -2.30 18.87 -12.12
CA LEU A 186 -1.15 19.68 -12.50
C LEU A 186 -0.34 19.93 -11.24
N GLU A 187 0.97 19.69 -11.29
CA GLU A 187 1.86 19.85 -10.16
C GLU A 187 3.23 20.34 -10.62
N CYS A 188 3.75 21.39 -9.97
CA CYS A 188 4.97 22.05 -10.40
C CYS A 188 6.00 22.10 -9.27
N GLN A 189 7.27 21.86 -9.60
CA GLN A 189 8.39 21.80 -8.68
C GLN A 189 9.55 22.65 -9.20
N THR A 190 10.21 23.39 -8.32
CA THR A 190 11.47 24.10 -8.61
C THR A 190 12.62 23.38 -7.88
N LYS A 191 13.87 23.69 -8.26
CA LYS A 191 15.07 23.15 -7.61
C LYS A 191 15.27 23.69 -6.18
N ASP A 192 14.48 24.69 -5.79
CA ASP A 192 14.56 25.18 -4.43
C ASP A 192 14.24 24.02 -3.49
N LEU A 193 15.20 23.73 -2.60
CA LEU A 193 15.06 22.72 -1.56
C LEU A 193 13.63 22.88 -1.01
N PRO A 194 12.79 21.83 -0.95
CA PRO A 194 11.52 21.96 -0.28
C PRO A 194 11.86 22.57 1.07
N THR A 195 11.40 23.79 1.34
CA THR A 195 11.61 24.39 2.65
C THR A 195 10.96 23.39 3.59
N LEU A 196 11.76 22.59 4.30
CA LEU A 196 11.26 21.60 5.24
C LEU A 196 10.56 22.41 6.31
N ARG A 197 9.29 22.68 6.09
CA ARG A 197 8.39 23.17 7.12
C ARG A 197 8.14 21.95 7.97
N TYR A 198 9.02 21.77 8.95
CA TYR A 198 8.86 20.73 9.95
C TYR A 198 7.52 20.98 10.66
N ASN A 199 6.54 20.14 10.34
CA ASN A 199 5.31 20.08 11.08
C ASN A 199 5.60 19.42 12.44
N ALA A 200 4.72 19.62 13.42
CA ALA A 200 4.87 18.98 14.73
C ALA A 200 5.01 17.44 14.62
N ALA A 201 4.33 16.83 13.65
CA ALA A 201 4.44 15.39 13.36
C ALA A 201 5.85 14.96 12.93
N ASP A 202 6.53 15.78 12.12
CA ASP A 202 7.89 15.49 11.62
C ASP A 202 8.87 15.47 12.79
N ILE A 203 8.76 16.48 13.67
CA ILE A 203 9.61 16.59 14.87
C ILE A 203 9.37 15.41 15.81
N ILE A 204 8.12 15.04 16.08
CA ILE A 204 7.77 13.91 16.95
C ILE A 204 8.34 12.60 16.41
N MET A 205 8.20 12.35 15.10
CA MET A 205 8.70 11.13 14.48
C MET A 205 10.23 11.06 14.52
N ILE A 206 10.92 12.16 14.21
CA ILE A 206 12.39 12.24 14.28
C ILE A 206 12.88 11.99 15.71
N ILE A 207 12.27 12.64 16.71
CA ILE A 207 12.61 12.42 18.13
C ILE A 207 12.38 10.95 18.51
N THR A 208 11.27 10.37 18.09
CA THR A 208 10.93 8.96 18.39
C THR A 208 11.99 8.00 17.83
N LEU A 209 12.44 8.21 16.59
CA LEU A 209 13.50 7.39 15.98
C LEU A 209 14.86 7.60 16.65
N ILE A 210 15.19 8.84 17.04
CA ILE A 210 16.42 9.14 17.77
C ILE A 210 16.41 8.42 19.13
N VAL A 211 15.31 8.52 19.89
CA VAL A 211 15.17 7.83 21.18
C VAL A 211 15.27 6.32 21.01
N MET A 212 14.58 5.74 20.02
CA MET A 212 14.67 4.31 19.74
C MET A 212 16.09 3.89 19.34
N GLY A 213 16.79 4.69 18.54
CA GLY A 213 18.18 4.48 18.16
C GLY A 213 19.13 4.52 19.36
N ILE A 214 18.94 5.47 20.29
CA ILE A 214 19.70 5.55 21.54
C ILE A 214 19.44 4.33 22.42
N LEU A 215 18.19 3.89 22.58
CA LEU A 215 17.85 2.69 23.36
C LEU A 215 18.52 1.44 22.78
N VAL A 216 18.52 1.29 21.46
CA VAL A 216 19.20 0.18 20.78
C VAL A 216 20.71 0.27 20.95
N MET A 217 21.30 1.46 20.83
CA MET A 217 22.73 1.67 21.04
C MET A 217 23.15 1.31 22.47
N VAL A 218 22.46 1.87 23.48
CA VAL A 218 22.73 1.60 24.90
C VAL A 218 22.53 0.12 25.22
N GLY A 219 21.45 -0.49 24.73
CA GLY A 219 21.17 -1.92 24.92
C GLY A 219 22.23 -2.82 24.29
N THR A 220 22.72 -2.47 23.10
CA THR A 220 23.75 -3.25 22.39
C THR A 220 25.12 -3.10 23.07
N VAL A 221 25.49 -1.88 23.48
CA VAL A 221 26.75 -1.64 24.22
C VAL A 221 26.72 -2.39 25.55
N ALA A 222 25.61 -2.33 26.30
CA ALA A 222 25.46 -3.06 27.55
C ALA A 222 25.61 -4.59 27.36
N ASP A 223 24.97 -5.14 26.34
CA ASP A 223 25.05 -6.58 26.02
C ASP A 223 26.47 -7.01 25.64
N VAL A 224 27.14 -6.25 24.78
CA VAL A 224 28.53 -6.53 24.38
C VAL A 224 29.49 -6.39 25.56
N CYS A 225 29.33 -5.36 26.40
CA CYS A 225 30.15 -5.18 27.60
C CYS A 225 30.00 -6.36 28.58
N ILE A 226 28.76 -6.83 28.82
CA ILE A 226 28.49 -7.97 29.69
C ILE A 226 29.12 -9.26 29.14
N GLN A 227 29.05 -9.47 27.82
CA GLN A 227 29.66 -10.63 27.18
C GLN A 227 31.19 -10.61 27.25
N ILE A 228 31.81 -9.43 27.12
CA ILE A 228 33.27 -9.26 27.21
C ILE A 228 33.76 -9.38 28.66
N SER A 229 33.01 -8.86 29.63
CA SER A 229 33.41 -8.87 31.04
C SER A 229 33.09 -10.18 31.77
N GLU A 230 32.43 -11.14 31.11
CA GLU A 230 31.88 -12.37 31.70
C GLU A 230 31.03 -12.14 32.97
N ASP A 231 30.52 -10.92 33.16
CA ASP A 231 29.84 -10.51 34.39
C ASP A 231 28.35 -10.82 34.30
N GLN A 232 27.99 -12.06 34.66
CA GLN A 232 26.60 -12.52 34.69
C GLN A 232 25.76 -11.89 35.80
N GLU A 233 26.37 -11.26 36.81
CA GLU A 233 25.63 -10.56 37.87
C GLU A 233 25.09 -9.21 37.38
N ALA A 234 25.86 -8.50 36.55
CA ALA A 234 25.42 -7.27 35.88
C ALA A 234 24.19 -7.49 34.97
N ALA A 235 24.04 -8.70 34.40
CA ALA A 235 22.89 -9.08 33.57
C ALA A 235 21.58 -9.24 34.37
N GLN A 236 21.66 -9.47 35.69
CA GLN A 236 20.48 -9.64 36.56
C GLN A 236 19.99 -8.33 37.18
N GLY A 237 20.80 -7.26 37.12
CA GLY A 237 20.48 -5.93 37.62
C GLY A 237 19.56 -5.10 36.71
N PRO A 238 19.48 -3.76 36.91
CA PRO A 238 18.62 -2.87 36.12
C PRO A 238 18.98 -2.81 34.62
N LEU A 239 20.20 -3.22 34.26
CA LEU A 239 20.65 -3.37 32.88
C LEU A 239 19.83 -4.39 32.08
N ARG A 240 19.16 -5.34 32.76
CA ARG A 240 18.27 -6.33 32.14
C ARG A 240 17.19 -5.72 31.26
N TYR A 241 16.64 -4.56 31.64
CA TYR A 241 15.61 -3.89 30.85
C TYR A 241 16.16 -3.33 29.53
N PHE A 242 17.43 -2.95 29.50
CA PHE A 242 18.10 -2.46 28.29
C PHE A 242 18.53 -3.58 27.35
N LEU A 243 18.82 -4.79 27.89
CA LEU A 243 19.15 -5.97 27.07
C LEU A 243 18.04 -6.35 26.08
N VAL A 244 16.78 -5.98 26.38
CA VAL A 244 15.64 -6.17 25.46
C VAL A 244 15.83 -5.41 24.14
N PHE A 245 16.54 -4.29 24.17
CA PHE A 245 16.82 -3.46 22.99
C PHE A 245 18.14 -3.81 22.29
N SER A 246 18.91 -4.79 22.79
CA SER A 246 20.18 -5.19 22.15
C SER A 246 19.96 -5.66 20.72
N PHE A 247 20.61 -4.98 19.77
CA PHE A 247 20.56 -5.37 18.37
C PHE A 247 21.24 -6.72 18.15
N TYR A 248 22.40 -6.96 18.79
CA TYR A 248 23.18 -8.18 18.63
C TYR A 248 22.38 -9.44 19.02
N THR A 249 21.83 -9.45 20.24
CA THR A 249 21.06 -10.60 20.73
C THR A 249 19.77 -10.80 19.94
N ASN A 250 19.05 -9.72 19.60
CA ASN A 250 17.82 -9.84 18.82
C ASN A 250 18.09 -10.30 17.38
N LEU A 251 19.16 -9.82 16.74
CA LEU A 251 19.55 -10.25 15.40
C LEU A 251 19.98 -11.72 15.39
N SER A 252 20.77 -12.14 16.38
CA SER A 252 21.16 -13.54 16.57
C SER A 252 19.91 -14.45 16.74
N LYS A 253 18.92 -14.02 17.54
CA LYS A 253 17.65 -14.75 17.70
C LYS A 253 16.85 -14.86 16.40
N ILE A 254 16.87 -13.85 15.53
CA ILE A 254 16.16 -13.88 14.24
C ILE A 254 16.79 -14.89 13.28
N PHE A 255 18.13 -14.97 13.25
CA PHE A 255 18.84 -15.89 12.36
C PHE A 255 19.05 -17.29 12.95
N ARG A 256 18.69 -17.52 14.22
CA ARG A 256 18.82 -18.83 14.87
C ARG A 256 17.73 -19.77 14.37
N ILE A 257 18.14 -20.82 13.65
CA ILE A 257 17.25 -21.88 13.16
C ILE A 257 17.14 -22.98 14.23
N ASN A 258 16.07 -22.94 15.02
CA ASN A 258 15.80 -23.95 16.05
C ASN A 258 14.95 -25.09 15.48
N VAL A 259 15.59 -26.14 14.97
CA VAL A 259 14.90 -27.30 14.36
C VAL A 259 14.25 -28.23 15.42
N ASN A 260 14.74 -28.25 16.66
CA ASN A 260 14.43 -29.32 17.63
C ASN A 260 13.93 -28.87 19.02
N GLU A 261 13.76 -27.58 19.30
CA GLU A 261 13.57 -27.12 20.70
C GLU A 261 12.11 -27.11 21.21
N ASN A 262 11.10 -27.01 20.35
CA ASN A 262 9.69 -26.95 20.81
C ASN A 262 8.78 -27.94 20.07
N LYS A 263 8.44 -29.06 20.73
CA LYS A 263 7.35 -29.96 20.28
C LYS A 263 5.99 -29.25 20.17
N GLU A 264 5.87 -28.08 20.77
CA GLU A 264 4.67 -27.23 20.77
C GLU A 264 4.52 -26.36 19.51
N VAL A 265 5.55 -26.31 18.64
CA VAL A 265 5.52 -25.50 17.41
C VAL A 265 5.12 -26.37 16.22
N ILE A 266 4.00 -26.01 15.59
CA ILE A 266 3.52 -26.68 14.37
C ILE A 266 4.40 -26.24 13.18
N SER A 267 5.41 -27.06 12.88
CA SER A 267 6.49 -26.70 11.94
C SER A 267 6.00 -26.40 10.51
N CYS A 268 4.94 -27.07 10.03
CA CYS A 268 4.41 -26.84 8.68
C CYS A 268 3.85 -25.42 8.48
N LEU A 269 3.45 -24.73 9.56
CA LEU A 269 2.95 -23.35 9.49
C LEU A 269 4.03 -22.37 9.03
N HIS A 270 5.31 -22.65 9.31
CA HIS A 270 6.40 -21.83 8.81
C HIS A 270 6.52 -21.92 7.29
N GLY A 271 6.41 -23.12 6.71
CA GLY A 271 6.40 -23.31 5.25
C GLY A 271 5.21 -22.61 4.59
N MET A 272 4.01 -22.73 5.17
CA MET A 272 2.83 -22.02 4.69
C MET A 272 3.03 -20.50 4.69
N ARG A 273 3.60 -19.93 5.77
CA ARG A 273 3.89 -18.48 5.83
C ARG A 273 4.82 -18.03 4.71
N VAL A 274 5.90 -18.77 4.46
CA VAL A 274 6.88 -18.39 3.42
C VAL A 274 6.23 -18.39 2.04
N LEU A 275 5.52 -19.47 1.68
CA LEU A 275 4.85 -19.56 0.38
C LEU A 275 3.82 -18.44 0.18
N SER A 276 3.00 -18.17 1.20
CA SER A 276 1.99 -17.11 1.14
C SER A 276 2.61 -15.71 1.11
N MET A 277 3.70 -15.46 1.85
CA MET A 277 4.42 -14.19 1.81
C MET A 277 5.01 -13.95 0.42
N CYS A 278 5.66 -14.95 -0.17
CA CYS A 278 6.18 -14.85 -1.55
C CYS A 278 5.06 -14.55 -2.54
N TRP A 279 3.89 -15.22 -2.40
CA TRP A 279 2.75 -14.97 -3.26
C TRP A 279 2.24 -13.53 -3.14
N VAL A 280 2.05 -13.01 -1.92
CA VAL A 280 1.65 -11.62 -1.66
C VAL A 280 2.63 -10.63 -2.27
N VAL A 281 3.94 -10.84 -2.07
CA VAL A 281 5.00 -9.97 -2.60
C VAL A 281 4.98 -9.93 -4.13
N ILE A 282 4.89 -11.10 -4.78
CA ILE A 282 4.83 -11.18 -6.25
C ILE A 282 3.57 -10.47 -6.76
N SER A 283 2.38 -10.80 -6.22
CA SER A 283 1.12 -10.19 -6.65
C SER A 283 1.11 -8.67 -6.50
N HIS A 284 1.55 -8.12 -5.37
CA HIS A 284 1.61 -6.67 -5.20
C HIS A 284 2.68 -6.01 -6.07
N SER A 285 3.84 -6.64 -6.27
CA SER A 285 4.90 -6.09 -7.12
C SER A 285 4.41 -5.91 -8.56
N TYR A 286 3.72 -6.93 -9.11
CA TYR A 286 3.11 -6.84 -10.43
C TYR A 286 1.94 -5.85 -10.46
N LEU A 287 1.06 -5.84 -9.45
CA LEU A 287 -0.07 -4.91 -9.37
C LEU A 287 0.40 -3.44 -9.40
N TYR A 288 1.41 -3.08 -8.61
CA TYR A 288 1.98 -1.73 -8.64
C TYR A 288 2.75 -1.45 -9.92
N SER A 289 3.41 -2.45 -10.51
CA SER A 289 4.08 -2.31 -11.81
C SER A 289 3.08 -1.97 -12.92
N VAL A 290 1.87 -2.54 -12.89
CA VAL A 290 0.79 -2.22 -13.84
C VAL A 290 0.38 -0.74 -13.77
N THR A 291 0.35 -0.15 -12.57
CA THR A 291 -0.07 1.24 -12.41
C THR A 291 0.98 2.22 -12.93
N ILE A 292 2.28 1.92 -12.73
CA ILE A 292 3.40 2.80 -13.09
C ILE A 292 4.06 2.49 -14.45
N SER A 293 3.71 1.40 -15.13
CA SER A 293 4.31 1.04 -16.42
C SER A 293 3.95 2.07 -17.49
N ALA A 294 4.97 2.53 -18.22
CA ALA A 294 4.81 3.41 -19.37
C ALA A 294 4.05 2.72 -20.50
N ASN A 295 4.40 1.46 -20.81
CA ASN A 295 3.78 0.68 -21.87
C ASN A 295 2.81 -0.35 -21.28
N LYS A 296 1.53 0.06 -21.17
CA LYS A 296 0.47 -0.77 -20.59
C LYS A 296 -0.06 -1.81 -21.59
N GLY A 297 0.04 -1.57 -22.90
CA GLY A 297 -0.40 -2.52 -23.92
C GLY A 297 0.52 -3.74 -24.01
N LEU A 298 1.84 -3.55 -23.92
CA LEU A 298 2.79 -4.67 -23.83
C LEU A 298 2.50 -5.58 -22.63
N LEU A 299 2.18 -4.99 -21.48
CA LEU A 299 1.80 -5.75 -20.30
C LEU A 299 0.52 -6.55 -20.53
N GLY A 300 -0.48 -5.96 -21.20
CA GLY A 300 -1.67 -6.68 -21.62
C GLY A 300 -1.36 -7.87 -22.53
N GLN A 301 -0.44 -7.68 -23.49
CA GLN A 301 0.04 -8.75 -24.38
C GLN A 301 0.75 -9.87 -23.59
N MET A 302 1.66 -9.54 -22.66
CA MET A 302 2.33 -10.54 -21.82
C MET A 302 1.35 -11.38 -21.00
N VAL A 303 0.30 -10.74 -20.46
CA VAL A 303 -0.78 -11.44 -19.73
C VAL A 303 -1.51 -12.42 -20.64
N ALA A 304 -1.73 -12.06 -21.90
CA ALA A 304 -2.42 -12.90 -22.88
C ALA A 304 -1.56 -14.06 -23.40
N GLU A 305 -0.26 -13.85 -23.56
CA GLU A 305 0.68 -14.89 -23.99
C GLU A 305 0.89 -15.96 -22.90
N HIS A 306 0.77 -15.57 -21.63
CA HIS A 306 1.00 -16.46 -20.48
C HIS A 306 -0.16 -16.46 -19.47
N PRO A 307 -1.39 -16.84 -19.89
CA PRO A 307 -2.60 -16.64 -19.10
C PRO A 307 -2.59 -17.40 -17.78
N TYR A 308 -2.07 -18.63 -17.75
CA TYR A 308 -2.03 -19.46 -16.54
C TYR A 308 -1.10 -18.90 -15.46
N PHE A 309 0.07 -18.41 -15.86
CA PHE A 309 1.03 -17.83 -14.91
C PHE A 309 0.49 -16.53 -14.33
N TYR A 310 -0.01 -15.64 -15.19
CA TYR A 310 -0.57 -14.36 -14.73
C TYR A 310 -1.87 -14.51 -13.95
N GLN A 311 -2.64 -15.60 -14.12
CA GLN A 311 -3.78 -15.88 -13.24
C GLN A 311 -3.39 -16.06 -11.77
N ILE A 312 -2.23 -16.68 -11.48
CA ILE A 312 -1.74 -16.83 -10.10
C ILE A 312 -1.43 -15.45 -9.49
N ILE A 313 -0.86 -14.56 -10.30
CA ILE A 313 -0.46 -13.21 -9.88
C ILE A 313 -1.70 -12.33 -9.68
N LEU A 314 -2.58 -12.28 -10.67
CA LEU A 314 -3.77 -11.43 -10.71
C LEU A 314 -4.85 -11.89 -9.74
N ASN A 315 -4.99 -13.19 -9.52
CA ASN A 315 -5.88 -13.77 -8.51
C ASN A 315 -5.13 -14.01 -7.18
N GLY A 316 -4.25 -13.09 -6.78
CA GLY A 316 -3.47 -13.21 -5.54
C GLY A 316 -4.28 -13.01 -4.26
N TYR A 317 -5.53 -12.55 -4.35
CA TYR A 317 -6.42 -12.26 -3.21
C TYR A 317 -6.60 -13.41 -2.21
N PRO A 318 -6.66 -14.70 -2.60
CA PRO A 318 -6.77 -15.83 -1.67
C PRO A 318 -5.50 -16.07 -0.84
N SER A 319 -4.34 -15.52 -1.24
CA SER A 319 -3.09 -15.70 -0.49
C SER A 319 -3.22 -15.30 0.98
N VAL A 320 -4.00 -14.24 1.27
CA VAL A 320 -4.20 -13.77 2.65
C VAL A 320 -5.09 -14.69 3.50
N ASP A 321 -5.89 -15.55 2.87
CA ASP A 321 -6.74 -16.51 3.59
C ASP A 321 -5.91 -17.53 4.36
N THR A 322 -4.71 -17.83 3.88
CA THR A 322 -3.77 -18.68 4.61
C THR A 322 -3.37 -18.05 5.94
N PHE A 323 -3.21 -16.72 6.01
CA PHE A 323 -2.88 -16.03 7.26
C PHE A 323 -4.08 -15.95 8.20
N PHE A 324 -5.30 -15.73 7.69
CA PHE A 324 -6.51 -15.81 8.51
C PHE A 324 -6.71 -17.21 9.09
N PHE A 325 -6.51 -18.25 8.28
CA PHE A 325 -6.54 -19.64 8.72
C PHE A 325 -5.53 -19.90 9.83
N MET A 326 -4.26 -19.50 9.63
CA MET A 326 -3.21 -19.66 10.64
C MET A 326 -3.54 -18.89 11.93
N SER A 327 -4.06 -17.67 11.81
CA SER A 327 -4.46 -16.85 12.96
C SER A 327 -5.53 -17.56 13.81
N GLY A 328 -6.59 -18.05 13.18
CA GLY A 328 -7.63 -18.83 13.85
C GLY A 328 -7.09 -20.09 14.52
N LEU A 329 -6.25 -20.85 13.80
CA LEU A 329 -5.66 -22.09 14.31
C LEU A 329 -4.75 -21.87 15.52
N LEU A 330 -3.88 -20.86 15.50
CA LEU A 330 -3.02 -20.55 16.65
C LEU A 330 -3.83 -20.02 17.84
N VAL A 331 -4.89 -19.25 17.58
CA VAL A 331 -5.74 -18.73 18.66
C VAL A 331 -6.48 -19.88 19.34
N SER A 332 -7.14 -20.78 18.60
CA SER A 332 -7.83 -21.92 19.21
C SER A 332 -6.87 -22.87 19.91
N TYR A 333 -5.70 -23.14 19.32
CA TYR A 333 -4.66 -23.99 19.91
C TYR A 333 -4.21 -23.47 21.29
N ASN A 334 -3.80 -22.19 21.34
CA ASN A 334 -3.32 -21.59 22.58
C ASN A 334 -4.43 -21.41 23.63
N LEU A 335 -5.64 -21.04 23.20
CA LEU A 335 -6.78 -20.90 24.12
C LEU A 335 -7.19 -22.23 24.74
N THR A 336 -7.23 -23.31 23.94
CA THR A 336 -7.55 -24.65 24.44
C THR A 336 -6.53 -25.10 25.48
N LYS A 337 -5.23 -24.90 25.18
CA LYS A 337 -4.14 -25.23 26.09
C LYS A 337 -4.17 -24.43 27.39
N GLU A 338 -4.36 -23.12 27.31
CA GLU A 338 -4.45 -22.27 28.51
C GLU A 338 -5.68 -22.62 29.34
N PHE A 339 -6.82 -22.93 28.70
CA PHE A 339 -8.03 -23.35 29.39
C PHE A 339 -7.83 -24.68 30.15
N GLN A 340 -7.14 -25.65 29.56
CA GLN A 340 -6.74 -26.90 30.23
C GLN A 340 -5.81 -26.65 31.42
N ARG A 341 -4.97 -25.60 31.38
CA ARG A 341 -3.98 -25.30 32.42
C ARG A 341 -4.54 -24.51 33.60
N THR A 342 -5.35 -23.47 33.35
CA THR A 342 -5.76 -22.51 34.39
C THR A 342 -7.26 -22.44 34.62
N SER A 343 -8.08 -23.01 33.72
CA SER A 343 -9.55 -22.97 33.73
C SER A 343 -10.17 -21.58 33.89
N ARG A 344 -9.36 -20.51 33.82
CA ARG A 344 -9.76 -19.12 34.00
C ARG A 344 -9.21 -18.31 32.85
N PHE A 345 -10.08 -17.62 32.13
CA PHE A 345 -9.72 -16.83 30.97
C PHE A 345 -9.96 -15.34 31.21
N ASN A 346 -8.89 -14.54 31.22
CA ASN A 346 -9.00 -13.09 31.32
C ASN A 346 -9.11 -12.47 29.92
N ILE A 347 -10.35 -12.20 29.50
CA ILE A 347 -10.69 -11.62 28.20
C ILE A 347 -10.03 -10.25 28.01
N LEU A 348 -9.96 -9.42 29.06
CA LEU A 348 -9.36 -8.08 28.97
C LEU A 348 -7.86 -8.18 28.64
N LEU A 349 -7.14 -9.03 29.39
CA LEU A 349 -5.70 -9.23 29.18
C LEU A 349 -5.41 -9.83 27.80
N TYR A 350 -6.29 -10.71 27.31
CA TYR A 350 -6.23 -11.30 25.97
C TYR A 350 -6.31 -10.23 24.85
N TYR A 351 -7.18 -9.23 24.98
CA TYR A 351 -7.26 -8.12 24.02
C TYR A 351 -6.08 -7.16 24.14
N VAL A 352 -5.71 -6.78 25.37
CA VAL A 352 -4.62 -5.83 25.64
C VAL A 352 -3.28 -6.35 25.08
N HIS A 353 -2.94 -7.62 25.31
CA HIS A 353 -1.70 -8.18 24.78
C HIS A 353 -1.63 -8.14 23.25
N ARG A 354 -2.74 -8.45 22.56
CA ARG A 354 -2.75 -8.40 21.09
C ARG A 354 -2.68 -6.97 20.57
N PHE A 355 -3.38 -6.04 21.22
CA PHE A 355 -3.35 -4.63 20.84
C PHE A 355 -1.94 -4.03 20.98
N ILE A 356 -1.29 -4.22 22.14
CA ILE A 356 0.09 -3.75 22.39
C ILE A 356 1.09 -4.42 21.44
N ARG A 357 0.83 -5.65 20.99
CA ARG A 357 1.69 -6.35 20.02
C ARG A 357 1.61 -5.75 18.61
N LEU A 358 0.42 -5.33 18.16
CA LEU A 358 0.19 -4.95 16.76
C LEU A 358 0.17 -3.44 16.53
N ALA A 359 -0.41 -2.66 17.45
CA ALA A 359 -0.64 -1.23 17.25
C ALA A 359 0.66 -0.40 17.18
N PRO A 360 1.68 -0.58 18.06
CA PRO A 360 2.87 0.26 18.04
C PRO A 360 3.69 0.16 16.75
N PRO A 361 3.95 -1.04 16.17
CA PRO A 361 4.63 -1.13 14.88
C PRO A 361 3.86 -0.46 13.74
N ILE A 362 2.52 -0.59 13.71
CA ILE A 362 1.66 0.05 12.70
C ILE A 362 1.71 1.57 12.85
N LEU A 363 1.61 2.08 14.08
CA LEU A 363 1.69 3.51 14.35
C LEU A 363 3.03 4.12 13.89
N LEU A 364 4.14 3.42 14.16
CA LEU A 364 5.47 3.82 13.71
C LEU A 364 5.58 3.82 12.18
N LEU A 365 4.98 2.82 11.51
CA LEU A 365 4.95 2.74 10.05
C LEU A 365 4.10 3.86 9.44
N CYS A 366 2.93 4.17 10.02
CA CYS A 366 2.09 5.29 9.61
C CYS A 366 2.83 6.63 9.75
N GLY A 367 3.53 6.82 10.88
CA GLY A 367 4.38 8.00 11.09
C GLY A 367 5.52 8.08 10.07
N PHE A 368 6.15 6.96 9.75
CA PHE A 368 7.20 6.90 8.73
C PHE A 368 6.68 7.37 7.36
N PHE A 369 5.54 6.85 6.91
CA PHE A 369 4.94 7.21 5.62
C PHE A 369 4.26 8.59 5.60
N ALA A 370 3.96 9.17 6.76
CA ALA A 370 3.53 10.57 6.84
C ALA A 370 4.70 11.56 6.66
N VAL A 371 5.91 11.21 7.13
CA VAL A 371 7.02 12.17 7.27
C VAL A 371 8.09 12.00 6.18
N PHE A 372 8.51 10.76 5.90
CA PHE A 372 9.72 10.54 5.10
C PHE A 372 9.56 10.49 3.58
N PRO A 373 8.42 10.06 2.97
CA PRO A 373 8.33 9.97 1.52
C PRO A 373 8.71 11.24 0.76
N PRO A 374 8.33 12.47 1.20
CA PRO A 374 8.78 13.70 0.55
C PRO A 374 10.32 13.90 0.51
N LEU A 375 11.08 13.22 1.38
CA LEU A 375 12.53 13.37 1.48
C LEU A 375 13.28 12.51 0.46
N PHE A 376 12.83 11.27 0.23
CA PHE A 376 13.55 10.30 -0.62
C PHE A 376 12.82 9.93 -1.90
N VAL A 377 11.50 10.19 -2.01
CA VAL A 377 10.75 10.00 -3.27
C VAL A 377 10.91 11.28 -4.08
N GLN A 378 12.04 11.40 -4.76
CA GLN A 378 12.33 12.46 -5.71
C GLN A 378 12.34 11.86 -7.12
N GLY A 379 11.91 12.63 -8.13
CA GLY A 379 11.81 12.14 -9.50
C GLY A 379 10.55 12.61 -10.21
N SER A 380 10.51 12.39 -11.53
CA SER A 380 9.44 12.86 -12.41
C SER A 380 8.06 12.27 -12.10
N VAL A 381 8.03 11.07 -11.51
CA VAL A 381 6.81 10.38 -11.04
C VAL A 381 6.43 10.75 -9.60
N SER A 382 7.32 11.43 -8.86
CA SER A 382 7.08 11.79 -7.45
C SER A 382 5.78 12.57 -7.23
N PRO A 383 5.35 13.52 -8.09
CA PRO A 383 4.09 14.25 -7.90
C PRO A 383 2.86 13.33 -8.00
N GLU A 384 2.89 12.35 -8.90
CA GLU A 384 1.80 11.38 -9.08
C GLU A 384 1.71 10.44 -7.88
N ILE A 385 2.86 9.94 -7.39
CA ILE A 385 2.92 8.98 -6.27
C ILE A 385 2.57 9.66 -4.93
N ILE A 386 3.16 10.82 -4.64
CA ILE A 386 3.06 11.46 -3.32
C ILE A 386 1.78 12.29 -3.21
N ARG A 387 1.49 13.15 -4.21
CA ARG A 387 0.41 14.15 -4.13
C ARG A 387 -0.91 13.65 -4.70
N LYS A 388 -0.93 13.01 -5.88
CA LYS A 388 -2.18 12.42 -6.40
C LYS A 388 -2.55 11.11 -5.72
N GLY A 389 -1.56 10.28 -5.38
CA GLY A 389 -1.73 9.12 -4.52
C GLY A 389 -2.22 9.46 -3.10
N LYS A 390 -2.20 10.75 -2.72
CA LYS A 390 -2.59 11.27 -1.40
C LYS A 390 -1.97 10.49 -0.25
N MET A 391 -0.80 9.86 -0.45
CA MET A 391 -0.25 8.92 0.52
C MET A 391 0.05 9.63 1.84
N VAL A 392 0.76 10.75 1.76
CA VAL A 392 1.11 11.59 2.92
C VAL A 392 -0.15 12.19 3.55
N ASP A 393 -1.04 12.77 2.74
CA ASP A 393 -2.28 13.39 3.22
C ASP A 393 -3.20 12.38 3.92
N ASN A 394 -3.32 11.18 3.37
CA ASN A 394 -4.10 10.11 3.95
C ASN A 394 -3.48 9.63 5.26
N CYS A 395 -2.15 9.55 5.33
CA CYS A 395 -1.45 9.19 6.55
C CYS A 395 -1.64 10.21 7.67
N ILE A 396 -1.50 11.50 7.37
CA ILE A 396 -1.73 12.57 8.35
C ILE A 396 -3.18 12.56 8.86
N ARG A 397 -4.16 12.29 7.99
CA ARG A 397 -5.58 12.36 8.34
C ARG A 397 -6.16 11.08 8.95
N TYR A 398 -5.63 9.91 8.58
CA TYR A 398 -6.27 8.61 8.85
C TYR A 398 -5.40 7.58 9.57
N TRP A 399 -4.19 7.93 10.05
CA TRP A 399 -3.33 7.02 10.84
C TRP A 399 -4.04 6.33 12.01
N TRP A 400 -5.01 7.02 12.64
CA TRP A 400 -5.76 6.50 13.78
C TRP A 400 -6.66 5.34 13.37
N ARG A 401 -7.16 5.32 12.12
CA ARG A 401 -7.99 4.22 11.62
C ARG A 401 -7.19 2.93 11.51
N ASP A 402 -5.95 3.01 11.00
CA ASP A 402 -5.04 1.87 10.91
C ASP A 402 -4.61 1.38 12.30
N SER A 403 -4.25 2.30 13.19
CA SER A 403 -3.76 1.99 14.53
C SER A 403 -4.83 1.37 15.44
N PHE A 404 -6.09 1.78 15.29
CA PHE A 404 -7.23 1.23 16.03
C PHE A 404 -7.96 0.10 15.28
N PHE A 405 -7.45 -0.37 14.13
CA PHE A 405 -8.04 -1.46 13.37
C PHE A 405 -9.49 -1.19 12.90
N LEU A 406 -9.77 0.03 12.46
CA LEU A 406 -11.11 0.52 12.03
C LEU A 406 -11.21 0.79 10.52
N THR A 407 -10.17 0.50 9.76
CA THR A 407 -10.04 0.86 8.33
C THR A 407 -11.14 0.33 7.43
N ASN A 408 -11.67 -0.85 7.74
CA ASN A 408 -12.63 -1.60 6.94
C ASN A 408 -14.09 -1.49 7.43
N ILE A 409 -14.35 -0.71 8.49
CA ILE A 409 -15.72 -0.48 9.02
C ILE A 409 -16.39 0.69 8.30
N PHE A 410 -15.62 1.68 7.85
CA PHE A 410 -16.14 2.86 7.14
C PHE A 410 -16.31 2.56 5.64
N LEU A 411 -17.48 2.03 5.27
CA LEU A 411 -17.80 1.57 3.90
C LEU A 411 -18.22 2.69 2.93
N GLY A 412 -18.24 3.97 3.34
CA GLY A 412 -18.65 5.10 2.50
C GLY A 412 -17.56 5.58 1.54
N HIS A 413 -17.90 5.92 0.28
CA HIS A 413 -16.92 6.20 -0.79
C HIS A 413 -15.91 7.33 -0.47
N GLU A 414 -16.32 8.33 0.31
CA GLU A 414 -15.46 9.45 0.75
C GLU A 414 -14.72 9.16 2.08
N ASP A 415 -15.21 8.19 2.86
CA ASP A 415 -14.67 7.81 4.17
C ASP A 415 -13.75 6.58 4.12
N ARG A 416 -13.38 6.08 2.94
CA ARG A 416 -12.58 4.84 2.74
C ARG A 416 -11.06 5.01 2.85
N LEU A 417 -10.59 6.22 3.11
CA LEU A 417 -9.16 6.52 3.10
C LEU A 417 -8.50 5.98 4.40
N SER A 418 -7.40 5.25 4.22
CA SER A 418 -6.48 4.81 5.28
C SER A 418 -5.06 5.29 4.96
N CYS A 419 -4.17 5.33 5.95
CA CYS A 419 -2.76 5.64 5.73
C CYS A 419 -2.10 4.52 4.91
N LEU A 420 -2.27 3.29 5.38
CA LEU A 420 -1.68 2.11 4.78
C LEU A 420 -2.81 1.24 4.27
N SER A 421 -3.00 1.23 2.95
CA SER A 421 -4.09 0.43 2.34
C SER A 421 -4.03 -1.02 2.80
N VAL A 422 -2.83 -1.62 2.84
CA VAL A 422 -2.57 -3.00 3.28
C VAL A 422 -2.99 -3.33 4.73
N CYS A 423 -3.15 -2.34 5.60
CA CYS A 423 -3.56 -2.56 6.99
C CYS A 423 -5.02 -3.01 7.15
N TRP A 424 -5.80 -3.02 6.06
CA TRP A 424 -7.14 -3.64 6.03
C TRP A 424 -7.09 -5.10 6.53
N TYR A 425 -6.04 -5.86 6.17
CA TYR A 425 -5.88 -7.27 6.56
C TYR A 425 -5.72 -7.40 8.08
N THR A 426 -4.83 -6.59 8.67
CA THR A 426 -4.61 -6.59 10.12
C THR A 426 -5.85 -6.12 10.88
N ALA A 427 -6.66 -5.25 10.28
CA ALA A 427 -7.93 -4.84 10.87
C ALA A 427 -8.95 -5.98 10.91
N VAL A 428 -9.14 -6.70 9.79
CA VAL A 428 -9.99 -7.91 9.75
C VAL A 428 -9.53 -8.93 10.78
N ASP A 429 -8.24 -9.22 10.82
CA ASP A 429 -7.64 -10.21 11.74
C ASP A 429 -7.88 -9.85 13.22
N PHE A 430 -7.72 -8.57 13.59
CA PHE A 430 -8.01 -8.09 14.94
C PHE A 430 -9.51 -8.13 15.28
N GLN A 431 -10.38 -7.79 14.32
CA GLN A 431 -11.84 -7.84 14.51
C GLN A 431 -12.34 -9.27 14.69
N LEU A 432 -11.87 -10.22 13.88
CA LEU A 432 -12.18 -11.63 14.06
C LEU A 432 -11.66 -12.14 15.41
N TYR A 433 -10.50 -11.67 15.86
CA TYR A 433 -9.99 -11.97 17.20
C TYR A 433 -10.86 -11.43 18.34
N ILE A 434 -11.41 -10.22 18.21
CA ILE A 434 -12.36 -9.65 19.18
C ILE A 434 -13.62 -10.52 19.28
N VAL A 435 -14.12 -11.02 18.16
CA VAL A 435 -15.34 -11.84 18.14
C VAL A 435 -15.05 -13.30 18.55
N THR A 436 -13.78 -13.73 18.53
CA THR A 436 -13.39 -15.13 18.78
C THR A 436 -13.88 -15.70 20.11
N PRO A 437 -13.82 -15.00 21.26
CA PRO A 437 -14.36 -15.54 22.50
C PRO A 437 -15.84 -15.92 22.41
N PHE A 438 -16.66 -15.17 21.66
CA PHE A 438 -18.07 -15.50 21.46
C PHE A 438 -18.27 -16.73 20.55
N MET A 439 -17.38 -16.91 19.57
CA MET A 439 -17.43 -18.04 18.63
C MET A 439 -16.85 -19.33 19.25
N PHE A 440 -15.84 -19.21 20.10
CA PHE A 440 -14.98 -20.32 20.53
C PHE A 440 -15.15 -20.72 22.00
N LEU A 441 -15.39 -19.79 22.94
CA LEU A 441 -15.59 -20.16 24.34
C LEU A 441 -16.74 -21.16 24.55
N PRO A 442 -17.91 -21.05 23.88
CA PRO A 442 -18.96 -22.05 24.01
C PRO A 442 -18.49 -23.47 23.69
N LEU A 443 -17.52 -23.61 22.78
CA LEU A 443 -16.92 -24.90 22.41
C LEU A 443 -16.02 -25.46 23.50
N LEU A 444 -15.29 -24.60 24.22
CA LEU A 444 -14.44 -25.00 25.34
C LEU A 444 -15.24 -25.43 26.58
N TYR A 445 -16.38 -24.79 26.84
CA TYR A 445 -17.25 -25.15 27.97
C TYR A 445 -18.19 -26.32 27.65
N HIS A 446 -18.77 -26.34 26.45
CA HIS A 446 -19.79 -27.30 26.03
C HIS A 446 -19.62 -27.69 24.55
N CYS A 447 -18.97 -28.83 24.29
CA CYS A 447 -18.65 -29.30 22.95
C CYS A 447 -19.85 -29.30 21.98
N LYS A 448 -21.01 -29.83 22.40
CA LYS A 448 -22.23 -29.89 21.57
C LYS A 448 -22.77 -28.50 21.21
N SER A 449 -22.92 -27.62 22.21
CA SER A 449 -23.44 -26.27 22.00
C SER A 449 -22.47 -25.43 21.18
N GLY A 450 -21.18 -25.49 21.50
CA GLY A 450 -20.17 -24.76 20.76
C GLY A 450 -19.96 -25.25 19.33
N THR A 451 -20.15 -26.54 19.04
CA THR A 451 -20.11 -27.03 17.65
C THR A 451 -21.26 -26.45 16.83
N VAL A 452 -22.46 -26.35 17.42
CA VAL A 452 -23.61 -25.69 16.77
C VAL A 452 -23.33 -24.22 16.55
N VAL A 453 -22.80 -23.50 17.55
CA VAL A 453 -22.42 -22.08 17.41
C VAL A 453 -21.35 -21.91 16.33
N LEU A 454 -20.27 -22.67 16.36
CA LEU A 454 -19.22 -22.55 15.35
C LEU A 454 -19.74 -22.88 13.94
N GLY A 455 -20.60 -23.90 13.83
CA GLY A 455 -21.26 -24.28 12.58
C GLY A 455 -22.19 -23.20 12.03
N THR A 456 -22.94 -22.49 12.88
CA THR A 456 -23.83 -21.40 12.45
C THR A 456 -23.03 -20.19 11.97
N TRP A 457 -21.93 -19.84 12.64
CA TRP A 457 -21.01 -18.79 12.20
C TRP A 457 -20.31 -19.15 10.88
N LEU A 458 -19.90 -20.41 10.71
CA LEU A 458 -19.33 -20.90 9.45
C LEU A 458 -20.34 -20.76 8.32
N LEU A 459 -21.58 -21.20 8.53
CA LEU A 459 -22.65 -21.09 7.53
C LEU A 459 -22.94 -19.63 7.19
N ALA A 460 -23.03 -18.74 8.19
CA ALA A 460 -23.21 -17.31 7.98
C ALA A 460 -22.06 -16.70 7.16
N SER A 461 -20.82 -17.09 7.43
CA SER A 461 -19.64 -16.60 6.70
C SER A 461 -19.64 -16.97 5.21
N VAL A 462 -20.38 -18.00 4.80
CA VAL A 462 -20.54 -18.41 3.40
C VAL A 462 -21.76 -17.76 2.78
N ILE A 463 -22.89 -17.69 3.50
CA ILE A 463 -24.14 -17.11 2.99
C ILE A 463 -24.00 -15.60 2.75
N ILE A 464 -23.41 -14.85 3.69
CA ILE A 464 -23.29 -13.39 3.60
C ILE A 464 -22.58 -12.93 2.32
N PRO A 465 -21.34 -13.39 1.99
CA PRO A 465 -20.69 -12.98 0.75
C PRO A 465 -21.46 -13.44 -0.49
N MET A 466 -22.06 -14.65 -0.49
CA MET A 466 -22.89 -15.10 -1.61
C MET A 466 -24.09 -14.16 -1.84
N SER A 467 -24.77 -13.74 -0.77
CA SER A 467 -25.90 -12.81 -0.86
C SER A 467 -25.47 -11.44 -1.36
N ILE A 468 -24.34 -10.90 -0.86
CA ILE A 468 -23.82 -9.59 -1.30
C ILE A 468 -23.45 -9.64 -2.79
N ILE A 469 -22.74 -10.68 -3.22
CA ILE A 469 -22.35 -10.84 -4.63
C ILE A 469 -23.59 -10.95 -5.53
N GLY A 470 -24.60 -11.73 -5.13
CA GLY A 470 -25.84 -11.91 -5.88
C GLY A 470 -26.70 -10.65 -5.96
N ILE A 471 -26.89 -9.93 -4.85
CA ILE A 471 -27.72 -8.72 -4.80
C ILE A 471 -27.06 -7.55 -5.52
N CYS A 472 -25.76 -7.35 -5.30
CA CYS A 472 -25.02 -6.23 -5.89
C CYS A 472 -24.51 -6.53 -7.31
N GLN A 473 -24.79 -7.72 -7.86
CA GLN A 473 -24.32 -8.19 -9.18
C GLN A 473 -22.81 -7.96 -9.38
N LEU A 474 -22.05 -8.30 -8.34
CA LEU A 474 -20.59 -8.16 -8.32
C LEU A 474 -19.95 -9.32 -9.08
N PRO A 475 -18.76 -9.11 -9.66
CA PRO A 475 -18.03 -10.19 -10.33
C PRO A 475 -17.64 -11.27 -9.31
N PRO A 476 -17.68 -12.56 -9.68
CA PRO A 476 -17.28 -13.66 -8.81
C PRO A 476 -15.76 -13.67 -8.53
N SER A 477 -14.97 -13.03 -9.39
CA SER A 477 -13.54 -12.78 -9.18
C SER A 477 -13.18 -11.42 -9.74
N LEU A 478 -12.23 -10.74 -9.10
CA LEU A 478 -11.66 -9.47 -9.57
C LEU A 478 -10.95 -9.60 -10.93
N VAL A 479 -10.64 -10.84 -11.35
CA VAL A 479 -10.06 -11.18 -12.65
C VAL A 479 -11.14 -11.54 -13.69
N MET A 480 -12.44 -11.45 -13.35
CA MET A 480 -13.57 -11.78 -14.26
C MET A 480 -14.44 -10.55 -14.60
N ASP A 481 -13.95 -9.34 -14.36
CA ASP A 481 -14.76 -8.12 -14.41
C ASP A 481 -14.57 -7.30 -15.70
N THR A 482 -15.68 -6.75 -16.17
CA THR A 482 -15.78 -5.92 -17.35
C THR A 482 -15.74 -4.42 -17.03
N THR A 483 -16.02 -3.98 -15.79
CA THR A 483 -16.04 -2.55 -15.43
C THR A 483 -15.28 -2.21 -14.15
N ALA A 484 -14.54 -1.09 -14.18
CA ALA A 484 -13.71 -0.64 -13.05
C ALA A 484 -14.54 -0.42 -11.76
N GLU A 485 -15.75 0.11 -11.87
CA GLU A 485 -16.62 0.39 -10.73
C GLU A 485 -17.04 -0.86 -9.97
N LYS A 486 -17.42 -1.92 -10.69
CA LYS A 486 -17.81 -3.19 -10.08
C LYS A 486 -16.62 -3.84 -9.36
N SER A 487 -15.42 -3.71 -9.91
CA SER A 487 -14.18 -4.22 -9.30
C SER A 487 -13.91 -3.53 -7.98
N TRP A 488 -14.00 -2.20 -7.94
CA TRP A 488 -13.82 -1.42 -6.71
C TRP A 488 -14.88 -1.73 -5.65
N ASN A 489 -16.14 -1.94 -6.07
CA ASN A 489 -17.20 -2.34 -5.17
C ASN A 489 -16.98 -3.76 -4.62
N ALA A 490 -16.52 -4.71 -5.44
CA ALA A 490 -16.17 -6.05 -4.99
C ALA A 490 -15.02 -6.04 -3.96
N VAL A 491 -13.98 -5.24 -4.19
CA VAL A 491 -12.91 -5.04 -3.21
C VAL A 491 -13.48 -4.49 -1.90
N THR A 492 -14.32 -3.45 -1.99
CA THR A 492 -14.83 -2.75 -0.81
C THR A 492 -15.80 -3.61 0.02
N TYR A 493 -16.78 -4.23 -0.62
CA TYR A 493 -17.88 -4.89 0.08
C TYR A 493 -17.57 -6.34 0.45
N VAL A 494 -16.66 -7.00 -0.29
CA VAL A 494 -16.39 -8.43 -0.13
C VAL A 494 -14.95 -8.68 0.32
N TYR A 495 -13.96 -8.07 -0.34
CA TYR A 495 -12.56 -8.40 -0.06
C TYR A 495 -12.06 -7.83 1.27
N THR A 496 -12.37 -6.58 1.57
CA THR A 496 -11.84 -5.89 2.77
C THR A 496 -12.70 -6.08 4.03
N THR A 497 -13.90 -6.64 3.90
CA THR A 497 -14.86 -6.76 5.00
C THR A 497 -14.65 -8.02 5.84
N PRO A 498 -14.76 -7.93 7.18
CA PRO A 498 -14.45 -9.06 8.06
C PRO A 498 -15.48 -10.20 7.94
N TRP A 499 -16.77 -9.89 7.78
CA TRP A 499 -17.83 -10.90 7.70
C TRP A 499 -17.78 -11.74 6.41
N CYS A 500 -17.26 -11.18 5.31
CA CYS A 500 -17.08 -11.92 4.05
C CYS A 500 -15.81 -12.78 4.02
N ARG A 501 -14.87 -12.57 4.94
CA ARG A 501 -13.55 -13.24 4.99
C ARG A 501 -13.36 -14.09 6.24
N ALA A 502 -14.40 -14.28 7.05
CA ALA A 502 -14.34 -15.03 8.29
C ALA A 502 -14.15 -16.56 8.09
N THR A 503 -14.55 -17.11 6.94
CA THR A 503 -14.53 -18.56 6.66
C THR A 503 -13.19 -19.25 6.94
N PRO A 504 -12.04 -18.83 6.35
CA PRO A 504 -10.75 -19.46 6.62
C PRO A 504 -10.35 -19.38 8.10
N TYR A 505 -10.65 -18.26 8.77
CA TYR A 505 -10.38 -18.09 10.20
C TYR A 505 -11.17 -19.10 11.05
N LEU A 506 -12.46 -19.30 10.74
CA LEU A 506 -13.32 -20.26 11.44
C LEU A 506 -12.91 -21.70 11.21
N VAL A 507 -12.47 -22.05 9.99
CA VAL A 507 -11.88 -23.36 9.69
C VAL A 507 -10.60 -23.57 10.50
N GLY A 508 -9.77 -22.53 10.63
CA GLY A 508 -8.60 -22.53 11.51
C GLY A 508 -8.96 -22.80 12.97
N LEU A 509 -9.97 -22.09 13.51
CA LEU A 509 -10.46 -22.30 14.87
C LEU A 509 -10.88 -23.76 15.10
N ALA A 510 -11.66 -24.34 14.18
CA ALA A 510 -12.11 -25.73 14.25
C ALA A 510 -10.94 -26.72 14.26
N LEU A 511 -9.98 -26.56 13.33
CA LEU A 511 -8.83 -27.46 13.24
C LEU A 511 -7.89 -27.36 14.44
N GLY A 512 -7.66 -26.16 14.98
CA GLY A 512 -6.81 -26.01 16.18
C GLY A 512 -7.42 -26.67 17.43
N TYR A 513 -8.75 -26.67 17.57
CA TYR A 513 -9.44 -27.40 18.64
C TYR A 513 -9.32 -28.93 18.49
N ILE A 514 -9.45 -29.43 17.27
CA ILE A 514 -9.30 -30.86 16.97
C ILE A 514 -7.85 -31.29 17.23
N SER A 515 -6.87 -30.48 16.82
CA SER A 515 -5.43 -30.78 16.96
C SER A 515 -4.97 -30.92 18.40
N GLU A 516 -5.51 -30.11 19.32
CA GLU A 516 -5.14 -30.16 20.76
C GLU A 516 -5.96 -31.22 21.53
N GLY A 517 -6.79 -32.01 20.84
CA GLY A 517 -7.54 -33.10 21.47
C GLY A 517 -8.68 -32.62 22.36
N GLY A 518 -9.38 -31.54 21.98
CA GLY A 518 -10.50 -30.98 22.75
C GLY A 518 -11.60 -31.97 23.18
N GLY A 519 -11.72 -33.12 22.51
CA GLY A 519 -12.59 -34.23 22.91
C GLY A 519 -12.16 -35.00 24.17
N GLN A 520 -10.91 -34.89 24.64
CA GLN A 520 -10.47 -35.49 25.90
C GLN A 520 -10.72 -34.58 27.13
N GLY A 521 -11.00 -33.29 26.91
CA GLY A 521 -11.30 -32.31 27.95
C GLY A 521 -12.68 -32.47 28.60
N GLU A 522 -13.63 -33.16 27.94
CA GLU A 522 -14.97 -33.42 28.52
C GLU A 522 -14.89 -34.20 29.83
N GLY A 523 -13.94 -35.14 29.96
CA GLY A 523 -13.72 -35.89 31.20
C GLY A 523 -13.20 -35.02 32.34
N ALA A 524 -12.31 -34.07 32.06
CA ALA A 524 -11.73 -33.18 33.07
C ALA A 524 -12.70 -32.06 33.49
N ALA A 525 -13.45 -31.48 32.55
CA ALA A 525 -14.44 -30.44 32.84
C ALA A 525 -15.66 -31.01 33.58
N GLN A 526 -16.12 -32.23 33.25
CA GLN A 526 -17.17 -32.92 34.01
C GLN A 526 -16.69 -33.37 35.39
N MET A 527 -15.42 -33.74 35.56
CA MET A 527 -14.86 -34.02 36.90
C MET A 527 -14.79 -32.77 37.78
N LEU A 528 -14.45 -31.60 37.23
CA LEU A 528 -14.40 -30.35 37.97
C LEU A 528 -15.79 -29.75 38.26
N ALA A 529 -16.75 -29.92 37.34
CA ALA A 529 -18.14 -29.53 37.58
C ALA A 529 -18.88 -30.51 38.52
N GLY A 530 -18.53 -31.80 38.50
CA GLY A 530 -19.07 -32.83 39.39
C GLY A 530 -18.50 -32.78 40.82
N GLY A 531 -17.32 -32.19 41.03
CA GLY A 531 -16.70 -32.04 42.35
C GLY A 531 -17.34 -30.99 43.26
N ALA A 532 -18.26 -30.17 42.75
CA ALA A 532 -18.97 -29.14 43.54
C ALA A 532 -20.28 -29.63 44.17
N GLY A 533 -20.64 -30.91 44.00
CA GLY A 533 -21.89 -31.44 44.55
C GLY A 533 -21.87 -32.95 44.66
N LEU A 534 -21.17 -33.48 45.67
CA LEU A 534 -21.45 -34.74 46.39
C LEU A 534 -20.19 -35.18 47.16
N ASP A 535 -19.99 -34.70 48.39
CA ASP A 535 -19.74 -35.60 49.53
C ASP A 535 -19.74 -34.84 50.86
N ARG A 536 -20.91 -34.81 51.50
CA ARG A 536 -21.04 -34.75 52.97
C ARG A 536 -21.48 -36.14 53.41
N ARG A 537 -20.54 -37.07 53.60
CA ARG A 537 -20.68 -38.22 54.50
C ARG A 537 -19.30 -38.72 54.90
N GLY A 538 -19.14 -38.91 56.21
CA GLY A 538 -17.85 -39.11 56.86
C GLY A 538 -17.17 -40.42 56.50
N GLY A 539 -15.84 -40.40 56.65
CA GLY A 539 -14.98 -41.56 56.61
C GLY A 539 -13.58 -41.16 57.04
N HIS A 540 -13.26 -41.42 58.31
CA HIS A 540 -11.89 -41.50 58.79
C HIS A 540 -11.06 -42.44 57.90
N HIS A 541 -9.91 -42.00 57.38
CA HIS A 541 -8.68 -42.81 57.37
C HIS A 541 -7.42 -41.99 57.05
N GLU A 542 -6.49 -42.06 58.00
CA GLU A 542 -5.03 -42.02 57.95
C GLU A 542 -4.25 -41.17 56.92
N ARG A 543 -3.45 -40.27 57.49
CA ARG A 543 -2.22 -39.71 56.91
C ARG A 543 -1.23 -40.83 56.57
N ARG A 544 -0.75 -40.89 55.33
CA ARG A 544 0.55 -41.47 54.99
C ARG A 544 1.44 -40.41 54.34
N SER A 545 2.50 -40.06 55.07
CA SER A 545 3.66 -39.35 54.56
C SER A 545 4.47 -40.25 53.62
N VAL A 546 4.85 -39.75 52.44
CA VAL A 546 5.98 -40.32 51.69
C VAL A 546 6.88 -39.16 51.25
N ARG A 547 8.16 -39.29 51.60
CA ARG A 547 9.29 -38.39 51.35
C ARG A 547 9.60 -38.23 49.85
N PRO A 548 10.32 -37.17 49.46
CA PRO A 548 10.97 -37.07 48.16
C PRO A 548 12.21 -37.97 48.13
N GLN A 549 12.36 -38.79 47.08
CA GLN A 549 13.63 -39.42 46.71
C GLN A 549 14.25 -38.61 45.57
N GLY A 550 15.52 -38.26 45.74
CA GLY A 550 16.32 -37.55 44.75
C GLY A 550 17.08 -38.48 43.80
N LEU A 551 17.77 -37.82 42.86
CA LEU A 551 18.91 -38.25 42.06
C LEU A 551 18.75 -39.53 41.21
N GLN A 552 18.72 -39.33 39.88
CA GLN A 552 19.90 -39.47 39.03
C GLN A 552 19.76 -38.63 37.77
#